data_AF-A0A815YLD1-F1
#
_entry.id   AF-A0A815YLD1-F1
#
_cell.length_a   1.000
_cell.length_b   1.000
_cell.length_c   1.000
_cell.angle_alpha   90.00
_cell.angle_beta   90.00
_cell.angle_gamma   90.00
#
_symmetry.space_group_name_H-M   'P 1'
#
loop_
_entity.id
_entity.type
_entity.pdbx_description
1 polymer ?
#
loop_
_entity_poly.entity_id
_entity_poly.type
_entity_poly.pdbx_seq_one_letter_code
_entity_poly.pdbx_strand_id
1 'polypeptide(L)'
;MPWPHFNNVRHEWHRYQIWGFEGWNEDRLIHYAQNDLKHAVRAWTGNWLFIGEWSIASSANFDKEDDLHRYAQAQLEAFKGAIGGWTYWTWKYYNDDGSRNGWSMKAMINRGFIRL
;
A
#
# COMPACT_ATOMS: atom_id res chain seq x y z
N MET A 1 -29.38 0.66 -25.40
CA MET A 1 -29.26 1.83 -24.49
C MET A 1 -27.82 1.95 -24.08
N PRO A 2 -27.16 3.11 -24.23
CA PRO A 2 -25.90 3.34 -23.55
C PRO A 2 -26.14 3.39 -22.03
N TRP A 3 -25.20 2.87 -21.25
CA TRP A 3 -25.22 3.00 -19.79
C TRP A 3 -25.06 4.47 -19.38
N PRO A 4 -25.69 4.91 -18.28
CA PRO A 4 -25.51 6.28 -17.80
C PRO A 4 -24.05 6.52 -17.41
N HIS A 5 -23.47 7.59 -17.96
CA HIS A 5 -22.15 8.09 -17.55
C HIS A 5 -22.30 9.01 -16.34
N PHE A 6 -21.62 8.67 -15.26
CA PHE A 6 -21.56 9.48 -14.04
C PHE A 6 -20.24 10.26 -13.99
N ASN A 7 -20.32 11.55 -13.70
CA ASN A 7 -19.16 12.43 -13.53
C ASN A 7 -18.81 12.58 -12.04
N ASN A 8 -17.56 12.95 -11.75
CA ASN A 8 -17.05 13.15 -10.39
C ASN A 8 -17.10 11.91 -9.49
N VAL A 9 -17.02 10.72 -10.08
CA VAL A 9 -16.93 9.46 -9.34
C VAL A 9 -15.47 9.05 -9.20
N ARG A 10 -15.08 8.64 -8.00
CA ARG A 10 -13.79 7.98 -7.73
C ARG A 10 -14.07 6.56 -7.28
N HIS A 11 -13.21 5.63 -7.67
CA HIS A 11 -13.25 4.27 -7.18
C HIS A 11 -12.17 4.12 -6.12
N GLU A 12 -12.56 3.66 -4.93
CA GLU A 12 -11.64 3.55 -3.81
C GLU A 12 -11.27 2.09 -3.56
N TRP A 13 -9.97 1.81 -3.44
CA TRP A 13 -9.45 0.52 -3.01
C TRP A 13 -8.79 0.61 -1.64
N HIS A 14 -9.02 -0.41 -0.83
CA HIS A 14 -8.26 -0.68 0.39
C HIS A 14 -7.34 -1.87 0.11
N ARG A 15 -6.02 -1.67 0.25
CA ARG A 15 -5.02 -2.67 -0.14
C ARG A 15 -4.12 -2.99 1.04
N TYR A 16 -4.23 -4.21 1.53
CA TYR A 16 -3.41 -4.77 2.59
C TYR A 16 -2.86 -6.12 2.17
N GLN A 17 -1.59 -6.38 2.45
CA GLN A 17 -0.99 -7.71 2.28
C GLN A 17 -0.91 -8.41 3.64
N ILE A 18 -2.08 -8.50 4.29
CA ILE A 18 -2.28 -9.11 5.61
C ILE A 18 -3.29 -10.25 5.44
N TRP A 19 -4.53 -9.88 5.12
CA TRP A 19 -5.63 -10.83 4.95
C TRP A 19 -5.57 -11.52 3.59
N GLY A 20 -5.52 -12.85 3.58
CA GLY A 20 -5.34 -13.66 2.38
C GLY A 20 -3.87 -13.86 1.97
N PHE A 21 -2.93 -13.35 2.77
CA PHE A 21 -1.48 -13.49 2.57
C PHE A 21 -0.83 -14.28 3.72
N GLU A 22 -1.61 -14.97 4.53
CA GLU A 22 -1.12 -15.76 5.65
C GLU A 22 -0.14 -16.84 5.18
N GLY A 23 0.98 -16.99 5.90
CA GLY A 23 2.04 -17.95 5.57
C GLY A 23 2.95 -17.53 4.42
N TRP A 24 2.79 -16.33 3.85
CA TRP A 24 3.75 -15.80 2.88
C TRP A 24 4.98 -15.25 3.61
N ASN A 25 6.15 -15.43 3.01
CA ASN A 25 7.39 -14.84 3.50
C ASN A 25 7.62 -13.44 2.90
N GLU A 26 8.62 -12.74 3.44
CA GLU A 26 9.02 -11.39 3.05
C GLU A 26 9.23 -11.24 1.53
N ASP A 27 10.02 -12.15 0.93
CA ASP A 27 10.33 -12.13 -0.50
C ASP A 27 9.08 -12.24 -1.37
N ARG A 28 8.12 -13.10 -0.97
CA ARG A 28 6.88 -13.29 -1.72
C ARG A 28 5.98 -12.05 -1.64
N LEU A 29 5.91 -11.38 -0.49
CA LEU A 29 5.17 -10.12 -0.34
C LEU A 29 5.81 -8.99 -1.16
N ILE A 30 7.14 -8.88 -1.13
CA ILE A 30 7.87 -7.92 -1.98
C ILE A 30 7.58 -8.19 -3.46
N HIS A 31 7.66 -9.46 -3.89
CA HIS A 31 7.39 -9.84 -5.27
C HIS A 31 5.97 -9.46 -5.70
N TYR A 32 4.97 -9.73 -4.86
CA TYR A 32 3.59 -9.37 -5.12
C TYR A 32 3.39 -7.86 -5.25
N ALA A 33 3.99 -7.07 -4.34
CA ALA A 33 3.95 -5.62 -4.41
C ALA A 33 4.55 -5.08 -5.73
N GLN A 34 5.68 -5.65 -6.15
CA GLN A 34 6.41 -5.23 -7.35
C GLN A 34 5.69 -5.58 -8.65
N ASN A 35 4.94 -6.68 -8.66
CA ASN A 35 4.36 -7.26 -9.87
C ASN A 35 2.84 -7.20 -9.86
N ASP A 36 2.19 -8.04 -9.07
CA ASP A 36 0.74 -8.23 -9.10
C ASP A 36 -0.04 -6.98 -8.67
N LEU A 37 0.36 -6.34 -7.55
CA LEU A 37 -0.29 -5.12 -7.07
C LEU A 37 -0.12 -3.98 -8.09
N LYS A 38 1.12 -3.79 -8.56
CA LYS A 38 1.44 -2.79 -9.58
C LYS A 38 0.67 -3.03 -10.88
N HIS A 39 0.55 -4.29 -11.31
CA HIS A 39 -0.23 -4.66 -12.49
C HIS A 39 -1.71 -4.38 -12.28
N ALA A 40 -2.30 -4.79 -11.15
CA ALA A 40 -3.70 -4.55 -10.83
C ALA A 40 -4.06 -3.06 -10.83
N VAL A 41 -3.21 -2.21 -10.23
CA VAL A 41 -3.42 -0.76 -10.23
C VAL A 41 -3.33 -0.18 -11.64
N ARG A 42 -2.39 -0.63 -12.46
CA ARG A 42 -2.21 -0.14 -13.84
C ARG A 42 -3.25 -0.65 -14.83
N ALA A 43 -3.78 -1.85 -14.60
CA ALA A 43 -4.78 -2.48 -15.46
C ALA A 43 -6.20 -1.93 -15.21
N TRP A 44 -6.37 -1.10 -14.17
CA TRP A 44 -7.65 -0.46 -13.88
C TRP A 44 -8.03 0.56 -14.98
N THR A 45 -9.21 0.34 -15.59
CA THR A 45 -9.74 1.17 -16.68
C THR A 45 -11.04 1.89 -16.32
N GLY A 46 -11.49 1.79 -15.06
CA GLY A 46 -12.70 2.45 -14.57
C GLY A 46 -12.49 3.92 -14.20
N ASN A 47 -13.40 4.45 -13.37
CA ASN A 47 -13.29 5.80 -12.78
C ASN A 47 -11.97 6.01 -12.04
N TRP A 48 -11.55 7.25 -11.79
CA TRP A 48 -10.26 7.52 -11.14
C TRP A 48 -10.06 6.69 -9.87
N LEU A 49 -9.02 5.86 -9.89
CA LEU A 49 -8.67 4.99 -8.78
C LEU A 49 -7.96 5.77 -7.69
N PHE A 50 -8.47 5.71 -6.47
CA PHE A 50 -7.88 6.25 -5.26
C PHE A 50 -7.59 5.09 -4.30
N ILE A 51 -6.39 5.02 -3.73
CA ILE A 51 -6.06 4.01 -2.71
C ILE A 51 -6.33 4.64 -1.34
N GLY A 52 -7.56 4.50 -0.86
CA GLY A 52 -8.00 5.17 0.36
C GLY A 52 -7.39 4.61 1.63
N GLU A 53 -6.98 3.34 1.62
CA GLU A 53 -6.28 2.75 2.74
C GLU A 53 -5.23 1.74 2.29
N TRP A 54 -4.05 1.85 2.88
CA TRP A 54 -2.96 0.88 2.81
C TRP A 54 -1.96 1.12 3.94
N SER A 55 -1.16 0.12 4.28
CA SER A 55 -0.06 0.26 5.24
C SER A 55 1.09 -0.68 4.88
N ILE A 56 2.25 -0.49 5.51
CA ILE A 56 3.34 -1.48 5.42
C ILE A 56 3.22 -2.58 6.47
N ALA A 57 2.16 -2.56 7.30
CA ALA A 57 1.83 -3.74 8.08
C ALA A 57 1.51 -4.90 7.14
N SER A 58 1.99 -6.09 7.48
CA SER A 58 1.97 -7.24 6.57
C SER A 58 1.71 -8.53 7.33
N SER A 59 1.36 -9.59 6.62
CA SER A 59 1.23 -10.93 7.20
C SER A 59 2.57 -11.54 7.62
N ALA A 60 3.69 -11.07 7.06
CA ALA A 60 5.04 -11.47 7.45
C ALA A 60 5.65 -10.50 8.46
N ASN A 61 6.49 -11.03 9.33
CA ASN A 61 7.40 -10.22 10.13
C ASN A 61 8.67 -10.01 9.31
N PHE A 62 8.98 -8.76 8.97
CA PHE A 62 10.19 -8.41 8.24
C PHE A 62 11.38 -8.30 9.19
N ASP A 63 12.24 -9.32 9.24
CA ASP A 63 13.40 -9.34 10.13
C ASP A 63 14.43 -8.28 9.71
N LYS A 64 14.67 -8.14 8.40
CA LYS A 64 15.65 -7.19 7.84
C LYS A 64 15.01 -5.85 7.50
N GLU A 65 15.68 -4.76 7.88
CA GLU A 65 15.20 -3.40 7.56
C GLU A 65 15.23 -3.12 6.06
N ASP A 66 16.23 -3.63 5.34
CA ASP A 66 16.33 -3.47 3.88
C ASP A 66 15.16 -4.11 3.14
N ASP A 67 14.68 -5.27 3.60
CA ASP A 67 13.55 -5.96 2.98
C ASP A 67 12.22 -5.23 3.29
N LEU A 68 12.06 -4.70 4.50
CA LEU A 68 10.93 -3.81 4.81
C LEU A 68 10.97 -2.52 3.97
N HIS A 69 12.15 -1.94 3.75
CA HIS A 69 12.31 -0.78 2.88
C HIS A 69 11.95 -1.12 1.42
N ARG A 70 12.45 -2.24 0.89
CA ARG A 70 12.09 -2.74 -0.46
C ARG A 70 10.58 -2.95 -0.59
N TYR A 71 9.95 -3.53 0.43
CA TYR A 71 8.51 -3.75 0.48
C TYR A 71 7.73 -2.43 0.47
N ALA A 72 8.10 -1.47 1.33
CA ALA A 72 7.47 -0.15 1.39
C ALA A 72 7.57 0.60 0.05
N GLN A 73 8.76 0.61 -0.55
CA GLN A 73 9.00 1.25 -1.84
C GLN A 73 8.23 0.56 -2.97
N ALA A 74 8.14 -0.77 -2.97
CA ALA A 74 7.37 -1.51 -3.97
C ALA A 74 5.88 -1.13 -3.94
N GLN A 75 5.29 -0.98 -2.76
CA GLN A 75 3.90 -0.52 -2.62
C GLN A 75 3.73 0.92 -3.12
N LEU A 76 4.62 1.84 -2.72
CA LEU A 76 4.59 3.24 -3.21
C LEU A 76 4.69 3.32 -4.73
N GLU A 77 5.61 2.56 -5.34
CA GLU A 77 5.75 2.49 -6.80
C GLU A 77 4.52 1.89 -7.49
N ALA A 78 3.85 0.91 -6.88
CA ALA A 78 2.59 0.37 -7.40
C ALA A 78 1.50 1.44 -7.41
N PHE A 79 1.37 2.21 -6.32
CA PHE A 79 0.33 3.22 -6.18
C PHE A 79 0.53 4.48 -7.03
N LYS A 80 1.70 4.69 -7.63
CA LYS A 80 1.87 5.75 -8.67
C LYS A 80 0.92 5.58 -9.86
N GLY A 81 0.39 4.38 -10.10
CA GLY A 81 -0.62 4.15 -11.14
C GLY A 81 -2.04 4.61 -10.76
N ALA A 82 -2.30 4.87 -9.48
CA ALA A 82 -3.60 5.33 -9.00
C ALA A 82 -3.71 6.86 -9.18
N ILE A 83 -4.35 7.30 -10.26
CA ILE A 83 -4.50 8.72 -10.63
C ILE A 83 -5.14 9.54 -9.50
N GLY A 84 -6.04 8.93 -8.72
CA GLY A 84 -6.70 9.57 -7.59
C GLY A 84 -5.80 9.80 -6.39
N GLY A 85 -4.58 9.25 -6.37
CA GLY A 85 -3.64 9.30 -5.26
C GLY A 85 -3.87 8.17 -4.25
N TRP A 86 -3.31 8.34 -3.04
CA TRP A 86 -3.43 7.38 -1.96
C TRP A 86 -3.41 8.05 -0.59
N THR A 87 -3.95 7.37 0.42
CA THR A 87 -3.85 7.74 1.84
C THR A 87 -3.36 6.55 2.67
N TYR A 88 -2.42 6.82 3.57
CA TYR A 88 -1.86 5.79 4.45
C TYR A 88 -2.78 5.56 5.65
N TRP A 89 -2.98 4.29 6.00
CA TRP A 89 -3.67 3.89 7.21
C TRP A 89 -2.66 3.42 8.27
N THR A 90 -2.33 4.24 9.27
CA THR A 90 -2.85 5.57 9.62
C THR A 90 -1.71 6.56 9.87
N TRP A 91 -2.00 7.85 10.02
CA TRP A 91 -0.99 8.88 10.31
C TRP A 91 -0.17 8.54 11.55
N LYS A 92 -0.86 8.24 12.66
CA LYS A 92 -0.27 7.89 13.95
C LYS A 92 -1.02 6.69 14.54
N TYR A 93 -0.28 5.67 14.93
CA TYR A 93 -0.80 4.53 15.69
C TYR A 93 -0.42 4.66 17.17
N TYR A 94 -1.10 3.94 18.06
CA TYR A 94 -0.73 3.95 19.48
C TYR A 94 0.67 3.36 19.68
N ASN A 95 1.43 3.85 20.66
CA ASN A 95 2.80 3.40 20.95
C ASN A 95 3.75 3.40 19.73
N ASP A 96 3.71 4.46 18.91
CA ASP A 96 4.52 4.55 17.69
C ASP A 96 5.95 5.07 17.90
N ASP A 97 6.28 5.59 19.09
CA ASP A 97 7.58 6.15 19.42
C ASP A 97 8.69 5.09 19.33
N GLY A 98 9.58 5.25 18.34
CA GLY A 98 10.72 4.34 18.11
C GLY A 98 10.36 2.97 17.53
N SER A 99 9.08 2.66 17.30
CA SER A 99 8.66 1.33 16.81
C SER A 99 8.79 1.17 15.28
N ARG A 100 8.92 -0.09 14.81
CA ARG A 100 8.72 -0.47 13.39
C ARG A 100 7.24 -0.77 13.09
N ASN A 101 6.32 -0.08 13.76
CA ASN A 101 4.90 -0.36 13.61
C ASN A 101 4.40 0.11 12.23
N GLY A 102 4.16 -0.85 11.34
CA GLY A 102 3.68 -0.59 9.98
C GLY A 102 2.32 0.10 9.91
N TRP A 103 1.58 0.22 11.00
CA TRP A 103 0.34 1.00 11.06
C TRP A 103 0.56 2.50 11.31
N SER A 104 1.77 2.95 11.67
CA SER A 104 2.07 4.39 11.89
C SER A 104 2.92 4.97 10.74
N MET A 105 2.29 5.78 9.87
CA MET A 105 2.99 6.51 8.82
C MET A 105 4.07 7.43 9.39
N LYS A 106 3.77 8.13 10.49
CA LYS A 106 4.72 9.00 11.19
C LYS A 106 5.99 8.25 11.58
N ALA A 107 5.86 7.05 12.16
CA ALA A 107 7.02 6.24 12.52
C ALA A 107 7.80 5.77 11.27
N MET A 108 7.09 5.42 10.19
CA MET A 108 7.73 4.96 8.94
C MET A 108 8.47 6.08 8.20
N ILE A 109 7.96 7.32 8.25
CA ILE A 109 8.65 8.51 7.75
C ILE A 109 9.90 8.79 8.60
N ASN A 110 9.76 8.82 9.93
CA ASN A 110 10.88 9.11 10.84
C ASN A 110 12.03 8.10 10.72
N ARG A 111 11.72 6.85 10.35
CA ARG A 111 12.70 5.78 10.11
C ARG A 111 13.17 5.70 8.65
N GLY A 112 12.60 6.50 7.75
CA GLY A 112 13.00 6.57 6.35
C GLY A 112 12.46 5.46 5.44
N PHE A 113 11.52 4.62 5.91
CA PHE A 113 10.87 3.59 5.08
C PHE A 113 9.91 4.20 4.05
N ILE A 114 9.27 5.33 4.39
CA ILE A 114 8.43 6.12 3.50
C ILE A 114 9.11 7.45 3.26
N ARG A 115 9.22 7.84 1.98
CA ARG A 115 9.70 9.15 1.54
C ARG A 115 8.62 9.79 0.68
N LEU A 116 8.28 11.04 0.99
CA LEU A 116 7.25 11.84 0.32
C LEU A 116 7.90 12.83 -0.65
#